data_AF-A0A8J4XVD1-F1
#
_entry.id   AF-A0A8J4XVD1-F1
#
_cell.length_a   1.000
_cell.length_b   1.000
_cell.length_c   1.000
_cell.angle_alpha   90.00
_cell.angle_beta   90.00
_cell.angle_gamma   90.00
#
_symmetry.space_group_name_H-M   'P 1'
#
loop_
_entity.id
_entity.type
_entity.pdbx_description
1 polymer ?
#
loop_
_entity_poly.entity_id
_entity_poly.type
_entity_poly.pdbx_seq_one_letter_code
_entity_poly.pdbx_strand_id
1 'polypeptide(L)'
;MGINFSHNCTILCYRGPARPGLRPALRSSGPPGHSLVCPMANPPLAASSNSNEGVNENEEYCCMMRSRLQDHSLVFGAEVDGADPALYKAPHADLKAFVELKTGKEVTSEREQRTLHRFKMIKWWSQSYLVGIPRVVCGFRDNSGTVHSLRTYEVREMPKLAQTQLLSDSTAAKRLISRVCRYTWNNTLGDAHRITSDYWNSDTMLNFLRYFLDFVKINVEIDDPQCVYRFERLAGGDITCTYLGRDPEWTFLPDWYYKKVKPHLAADLTLVTQIPPAPCFRDEDSPVTSQPPQ
;
A
#
# COMPACT_ATOMS: atom_id res chain seq x y z
N MET A 1 -8.33 -7.75 5.39
CA MET A 1 -8.75 -7.22 4.07
C MET A 1 -9.88 -8.09 3.55
N GLY A 2 -11.03 -7.53 3.21
CA GLY A 2 -12.11 -8.23 2.53
C GLY A 2 -12.06 -7.94 1.03
N ILE A 3 -12.24 -8.96 0.21
CA ILE A 3 -12.30 -8.86 -1.23
C ILE A 3 -13.68 -9.31 -1.67
N ASN A 4 -14.44 -8.43 -2.31
CA ASN A 4 -15.80 -8.70 -2.76
C ASN A 4 -15.80 -9.03 -4.26
N PHE A 5 -16.49 -10.12 -4.63
CA PHE A 5 -16.53 -10.65 -5.99
C PHE A 5 -17.92 -10.62 -6.60
N SER A 6 -17.95 -10.68 -7.94
CA SER A 6 -19.15 -10.63 -8.78
C SER A 6 -20.12 -11.82 -8.61
N HIS A 7 -19.79 -12.82 -7.78
CA HIS A 7 -20.59 -14.03 -7.56
C HIS A 7 -21.10 -14.15 -6.10
N ASN A 8 -21.43 -13.04 -5.44
CA ASN A 8 -22.01 -12.98 -4.08
C ASN A 8 -21.13 -13.55 -2.93
N CYS A 9 -19.86 -13.85 -3.17
CA CYS A 9 -18.93 -14.34 -2.15
C CYS A 9 -17.88 -13.28 -1.81
N THR A 10 -17.60 -13.11 -0.51
CA THR A 10 -16.53 -12.23 -0.01
C THR A 10 -15.41 -13.09 0.57
N ILE A 11 -14.18 -12.97 0.05
CA ILE A 11 -13.01 -13.62 0.65
C ILE A 11 -12.41 -12.69 1.69
N LEU A 12 -12.22 -13.20 2.90
CA LEU A 12 -11.56 -12.48 3.98
C LEU A 12 -10.10 -12.96 4.08
N CYS A 13 -9.17 -12.03 3.88
CA CYS A 13 -7.74 -12.29 4.01
C CYS A 13 -7.24 -11.72 5.35
N TYR A 14 -6.58 -12.59 6.11
CA TYR A 14 -5.87 -12.27 7.35
C TYR A 14 -4.44 -12.80 7.28
N ARG A 15 -3.50 -12.09 7.91
CA ARG A 15 -2.10 -12.51 7.97
C ARG A 15 -1.92 -13.53 9.09
N GLY A 16 -1.71 -14.79 8.72
CA GLY A 16 -1.37 -15.86 9.67
C GLY A 16 0.00 -15.67 10.34
N PRO A 17 0.29 -16.42 11.42
CA PRO A 17 1.58 -16.40 12.08
C PRO A 17 2.72 -16.77 11.13
N ALA A 18 3.88 -16.14 11.30
CA ALA A 18 5.08 -16.53 10.56
C ALA A 18 5.53 -17.94 10.99
N ARG A 19 6.14 -18.71 10.08
CA ARG A 19 6.72 -20.01 10.42
C ARG A 19 7.74 -19.86 11.57
N PRO A 20 7.74 -20.76 12.55
CA PRO A 20 8.80 -20.82 13.56
C PRO A 20 10.18 -20.89 12.89
N GLY A 21 11.11 -20.02 13.29
CA GLY A 21 12.48 -19.99 12.76
C GLY A 21 12.74 -19.02 11.60
N LEU A 22 11.70 -18.45 10.97
CA LEU A 22 11.86 -17.29 10.10
C LEU A 22 11.89 -16.02 10.97
N ARG A 23 12.97 -15.25 10.89
CA ARG A 23 13.01 -13.93 11.55
C ARG A 23 11.77 -13.15 11.09
N PRO A 24 10.97 -12.59 12.00
CA PRO A 24 9.95 -11.62 11.61
C PRO A 24 10.63 -10.61 10.68
N ALA A 25 10.02 -10.28 9.55
CA ALA A 25 10.41 -9.07 8.85
C ALA A 25 10.46 -7.99 9.92
N LEU A 26 11.65 -7.41 10.18
CA LEU A 26 11.80 -6.36 11.18
C LEU A 26 10.57 -5.48 11.01
N ARG A 27 9.77 -5.30 12.08
CA ARG A 27 8.86 -4.15 12.11
C ARG A 27 9.72 -3.01 11.58
N SER A 28 9.19 -2.15 10.73
CA SER A 28 9.82 -0.85 10.55
C SER A 28 9.63 -0.08 11.87
N SER A 29 10.13 -0.66 12.97
CA SER A 29 10.44 0.01 14.20
C SER A 29 11.46 1.03 13.78
N GLY A 30 10.98 2.25 13.58
CA GLY A 30 11.76 3.37 14.07
C GLY A 30 12.23 2.98 15.48
N PRO A 31 13.49 3.26 15.84
CA PRO A 31 13.87 3.19 17.24
C PRO A 31 12.89 4.03 18.05
N PRO A 32 12.81 3.85 19.38
CA PRO A 32 12.10 4.76 20.28
C PRO A 32 12.87 6.09 20.35
N GLY A 33 13.10 6.74 19.22
CA GLY A 33 13.45 8.14 19.12
C GLY A 33 12.11 8.84 18.95
N HIS A 34 11.56 9.29 20.08
CA HIS A 34 10.41 10.20 20.19
C HIS A 34 9.41 10.02 19.04
N SER A 35 8.53 9.02 19.16
CA SER A 35 7.35 8.94 18.30
C SER A 35 6.66 10.29 18.39
N LEU A 36 6.71 11.07 17.30
CA LEU A 36 5.89 12.26 17.15
C LEU A 36 4.47 11.75 16.97
N VAL A 37 3.83 11.36 18.08
CA VAL A 37 2.41 11.11 18.12
C VAL A 37 1.76 12.45 17.85
N CYS A 38 1.20 12.62 16.67
CA CYS A 38 0.29 13.72 16.39
C CYS A 38 -1.07 13.29 16.94
N PRO A 39 -1.58 13.88 18.04
CA PRO A 39 -2.90 13.52 18.53
C PRO A 39 -3.93 13.85 17.45
N MET A 40 -4.51 12.80 16.85
CA MET A 40 -5.68 12.88 15.97
C MET A 40 -6.95 13.08 16.81
N ALA A 41 -6.95 14.13 17.63
CA ALA A 41 -8.09 14.53 18.43
C ALA A 41 -8.11 16.05 18.49
N ASN A 42 -8.77 16.65 17.49
CA ASN A 42 -9.14 18.07 17.39
C ASN A 42 -8.46 18.99 18.43
N PRO A 43 -7.12 19.13 18.44
CA PRO A 43 -6.49 19.94 19.45
C PRO A 43 -6.76 21.39 19.04
N PRO A 44 -6.99 22.32 19.97
CA PRO A 44 -6.85 23.73 19.63
C PRO A 44 -5.51 23.91 18.90
N LEU A 45 -5.45 24.79 17.90
CA LEU A 45 -4.31 25.05 16.99
C LEU A 45 -2.93 25.28 17.69
N ALA A 46 -2.87 25.20 19.01
CA ALA A 46 -1.72 25.41 19.89
C ALA A 46 -1.42 24.21 20.82
N ALA A 47 -1.82 22.97 20.51
CA ALA A 47 -1.34 21.82 21.28
C ALA A 47 0.14 21.58 20.98
N SER A 48 1.02 22.11 21.83
CA SER A 48 2.42 21.71 21.87
C SER A 48 2.49 20.20 22.09
N SER A 49 3.17 19.49 21.20
CA SER A 49 3.44 18.05 21.38
C SER A 49 4.10 17.82 22.74
N ASN A 50 3.41 17.16 23.67
CA ASN A 50 3.96 16.88 24.99
C ASN A 50 4.87 15.65 24.93
N SER A 51 6.17 15.87 24.72
CA SER A 51 7.16 14.78 24.62
C SER A 51 7.48 14.10 25.96
N ASN A 52 6.89 14.55 27.07
CA ASN A 52 7.13 14.00 28.41
C ASN A 52 6.12 12.90 28.82
N GLU A 53 5.06 12.70 28.03
CA GLU A 53 4.15 11.59 28.24
C GLU A 53 4.67 10.32 27.56
N GLY A 54 4.41 9.16 28.17
CA GLY A 54 4.75 7.88 27.58
C GLY A 54 3.96 7.64 26.29
N VAL A 55 4.55 6.94 25.33
CA VAL A 55 3.88 6.57 24.08
C VAL A 55 2.91 5.42 24.35
N ASN A 56 1.61 5.62 24.12
CA ASN A 56 0.61 4.55 24.15
C ASN A 56 0.41 3.95 22.75
N GLU A 57 1.05 2.82 22.48
CA GLU A 57 0.95 2.14 21.18
C GLU A 57 -0.41 1.44 20.93
N ASN A 58 -1.36 1.50 21.87
CA ASN A 58 -2.71 0.95 21.66
C ASN A 58 -3.67 1.97 21.01
N GLU A 59 -3.30 3.25 20.95
CA GLU A 59 -4.11 4.29 20.34
C GLU A 59 -3.84 4.35 18.83
N GLU A 60 -4.87 4.05 18.05
CA GLU A 60 -4.78 4.00 16.58
C GLU A 60 -6.00 4.70 15.96
N TYR A 61 -5.77 5.40 14.86
CA TYR A 61 -6.83 5.92 14.00
C TYR A 61 -6.84 5.16 12.68
N CYS A 62 -7.94 4.48 12.38
CA CYS A 62 -8.09 3.66 11.17
C CYS A 62 -9.14 4.24 10.21
N CYS A 63 -8.79 4.33 8.93
CA CYS A 63 -9.71 4.59 7.85
C CYS A 63 -10.21 3.27 7.24
N MET A 64 -11.52 3.20 6.96
CA MET A 64 -12.12 2.11 6.21
C MET A 64 -12.16 2.46 4.72
N MET A 65 -11.40 1.73 3.92
CA MET A 65 -11.20 2.00 2.51
C MET A 65 -12.02 1.05 1.66
N ARG A 66 -12.71 1.59 0.65
CA ARG A 66 -13.21 0.82 -0.50
C ARG A 66 -12.41 1.21 -1.72
N SER A 67 -11.84 0.23 -2.41
CA SER A 67 -11.07 0.45 -3.63
C SER A 67 -11.41 -0.62 -4.67
N ARG A 68 -10.87 -0.45 -5.88
CA ARG A 68 -11.01 -1.41 -6.97
C ARG A 68 -9.69 -1.51 -7.72
N LEU A 69 -9.21 -2.73 -7.90
CA LEU A 69 -8.10 -3.05 -8.80
C LEU A 69 -8.66 -3.91 -9.93
N GLN A 70 -8.87 -3.29 -11.09
CA GLN A 70 -9.57 -3.92 -12.22
C GLN A 70 -10.94 -4.51 -11.82
N ASP A 71 -11.13 -5.82 -11.92
CA ASP A 71 -12.35 -6.55 -11.57
C ASP A 71 -12.41 -6.96 -10.08
N HIS A 72 -11.39 -6.62 -9.28
CA HIS A 72 -11.34 -6.92 -7.84
C HIS A 72 -11.85 -5.73 -7.03
N SER A 73 -12.96 -5.92 -6.29
CA SER A 73 -13.43 -4.91 -5.33
C SER A 73 -12.82 -5.20 -3.96
N LEU A 74 -12.19 -4.19 -3.36
CA LEU A 74 -11.41 -4.32 -2.13
C LEU A 74 -12.05 -3.49 -1.01
N VAL A 75 -12.14 -4.06 0.19
CA VAL A 75 -12.47 -3.35 1.43
C VAL A 75 -11.41 -3.66 2.48
N PHE A 76 -10.76 -2.66 3.04
CA PHE A 76 -9.71 -2.86 4.04
C PHE A 76 -9.64 -1.69 5.01
N GLY A 77 -9.28 -1.99 6.26
CA GLY A 77 -8.88 -0.97 7.22
C GLY A 77 -7.41 -0.59 7.01
N ALA A 78 -7.10 0.68 7.22
CA ALA A 78 -5.74 1.20 7.18
C ALA A 78 -5.53 2.18 8.32
N GLU A 79 -4.52 1.92 9.15
CA GLU A 79 -4.01 2.88 10.13
C GLU A 79 -3.47 4.12 9.42
N VAL A 80 -3.69 5.29 10.03
CA VAL A 80 -3.22 6.58 9.52
C VAL A 80 -2.52 7.35 10.63
N ASP A 81 -1.29 7.80 10.36
CA ASP A 81 -0.42 8.40 11.37
C ASP A 81 -0.85 9.82 11.78
N GLY A 82 -1.42 10.60 10.86
CA GLY A 82 -1.82 11.97 11.15
C GLY A 82 -2.54 12.68 10.02
N ALA A 83 -2.98 13.89 10.30
CA ALA A 83 -3.61 14.78 9.33
C ALA A 83 -3.09 16.21 9.46
N ASP A 84 -2.99 16.87 8.32
CA ASP A 84 -2.72 18.30 8.18
C ASP A 84 -3.92 19.09 8.72
N PRO A 85 -3.79 19.82 9.84
CA PRO A 85 -4.91 20.51 10.46
C PRO A 85 -5.57 21.56 9.55
N ALA A 86 -4.83 22.12 8.59
CA ALA A 86 -5.37 23.10 7.65
C ALA A 86 -6.27 22.46 6.58
N LEU A 87 -6.05 21.19 6.28
CA LEU A 87 -6.81 20.42 5.27
C LEU A 87 -7.87 19.53 5.91
N TYR A 88 -7.68 19.14 7.17
CA TYR A 88 -8.55 18.22 7.89
C TYR A 88 -9.90 18.86 8.20
N LYS A 89 -10.97 18.35 7.57
CA LYS A 89 -12.33 18.86 7.72
C LYS A 89 -13.31 17.70 7.93
N ALA A 90 -14.32 17.91 8.79
CA ALA A 90 -15.44 16.98 8.91
C ALA A 90 -16.16 16.87 7.55
N PRO A 91 -16.58 15.66 7.11
CA PRO A 91 -16.67 14.40 7.86
C PRO A 91 -15.42 13.49 7.73
N HIS A 92 -14.22 14.05 7.51
CA HIS A 92 -12.95 13.32 7.43
C HIS A 92 -12.85 12.36 6.24
N ALA A 93 -13.60 12.65 5.18
CA ALA A 93 -13.63 11.86 3.96
C ALA A 93 -12.52 12.24 2.95
N ASP A 94 -11.89 13.42 3.11
CA ASP A 94 -10.84 13.86 2.20
C ASP A 94 -9.47 13.31 2.62
N LEU A 95 -9.00 12.32 1.88
CA LEU A 95 -7.71 11.69 2.11
C LEU A 95 -6.53 12.64 1.92
N LYS A 96 -6.71 13.79 1.24
CA LYS A 96 -5.66 14.79 1.03
C LYS A 96 -5.15 15.39 2.34
N ALA A 97 -5.99 15.40 3.36
CA ALA A 97 -5.62 15.87 4.68
C ALA A 97 -4.63 14.92 5.37
N PHE A 98 -4.66 13.62 5.08
CA PHE A 98 -3.84 12.64 5.78
C PHE A 98 -2.38 12.66 5.31
N VAL A 99 -1.50 12.23 6.22
CA VAL A 99 -0.07 12.11 6.02
C VAL A 99 0.43 10.84 6.70
N GLU A 100 1.36 10.16 6.05
CA GLU A 100 2.11 9.04 6.64
C GLU A 100 3.44 9.57 7.19
N LEU A 101 3.78 9.21 8.43
CA LEU A 101 4.99 9.62 9.11
C LEU A 101 6.00 8.47 9.11
N LYS A 102 7.24 8.77 8.71
CA LYS A 102 8.34 7.81 8.73
C LYS A 102 9.55 8.42 9.42
N THR A 103 10.43 7.56 9.91
CA THR A 103 11.75 7.99 10.38
C THR A 103 12.84 7.21 9.66
N GLY A 104 13.95 7.87 9.34
CA GLY A 104 15.09 7.27 8.67
C GLY A 104 16.42 7.78 9.22
N LYS A 105 17.49 6.99 9.10
CA LYS A 105 18.85 7.52 9.27
C LYS A 105 19.11 8.61 8.23
N GLU A 106 19.74 9.69 8.64
CA GLU A 106 20.26 10.74 7.76
C GLU A 106 21.04 10.14 6.58
N VAL A 107 20.82 10.73 5.41
CA VAL A 107 21.38 10.27 4.15
C VAL A 107 22.50 11.22 3.77
N THR A 108 23.74 10.80 4.01
CA THR A 108 24.93 11.64 3.78
C THR A 108 25.77 11.16 2.60
N SER A 109 25.47 9.96 2.08
CA SER A 109 26.20 9.34 0.97
C SER A 109 25.27 8.84 -0.15
N GLU A 110 25.80 8.76 -1.36
CA GLU A 110 25.09 8.18 -2.51
C GLU A 110 24.65 6.72 -2.25
N ARG A 111 25.43 5.95 -1.47
CA ARG A 111 25.05 4.59 -1.09
C ARG A 111 23.80 4.55 -0.22
N GLU A 112 23.69 5.46 0.74
CA GLU A 112 22.51 5.57 1.61
C GLU A 112 21.30 6.09 0.83
N GLN A 113 21.52 7.00 -0.13
CA GLN A 113 20.49 7.47 -1.03
C GLN A 113 19.94 6.32 -1.88
N ARG A 114 20.81 5.49 -2.47
CA ARG A 114 20.40 4.27 -3.18
C ARG A 114 19.59 3.33 -2.28
N THR A 115 20.01 3.15 -1.03
CA THR A 115 19.29 2.31 -0.06
C THR A 115 17.89 2.85 0.24
N LEU A 116 17.75 4.15 0.40
CA LEU A 116 16.47 4.84 0.60
C LEU A 116 15.54 4.59 -0.59
N HIS A 117 15.97 4.93 -1.80
CA HIS A 117 15.15 4.85 -3.00
C HIS A 117 14.82 3.40 -3.41
N ARG A 118 15.76 2.47 -3.26
CA ARG A 118 15.59 1.07 -3.66
C ARG A 118 14.75 0.27 -2.66
N PHE A 119 15.01 0.41 -1.37
CA PHE A 119 14.48 -0.53 -0.36
C PHE A 119 13.49 0.06 0.63
N LYS A 120 13.58 1.35 0.95
CA LYS A 120 12.64 2.01 1.87
C LYS A 120 11.44 2.57 1.12
N MET A 121 11.70 3.29 0.03
CA MET A 121 10.68 4.01 -0.73
C MET A 121 9.63 3.07 -1.33
N ILE A 122 10.01 1.87 -1.78
CA ILE A 122 9.07 0.83 -2.23
C ILE A 122 8.00 0.53 -1.18
N LYS A 123 8.39 0.42 0.10
CA LYS A 123 7.50 0.10 1.20
C LYS A 123 6.56 1.26 1.52
N TRP A 124 7.14 2.47 1.58
CA TRP A 124 6.39 3.69 1.84
C TRP A 124 5.35 3.96 0.75
N TRP A 125 5.76 3.78 -0.51
CA TRP A 125 4.88 3.88 -1.66
C TRP A 125 3.76 2.83 -1.59
N SER A 126 4.09 1.54 -1.38
CA SER A 126 3.06 0.49 -1.37
C SER A 126 2.01 0.68 -0.28
N GLN A 127 2.43 1.14 0.90
CA GLN A 127 1.53 1.40 2.02
C GLN A 127 0.61 2.59 1.69
N SER A 128 1.21 3.74 1.34
CA SER A 128 0.46 4.98 1.18
C SER A 128 -0.40 5.00 -0.09
N TYR A 129 0.11 4.41 -1.18
CA TYR A 129 -0.59 4.36 -2.47
C TYR A 129 -1.89 3.56 -2.39
N LEU A 130 -1.87 2.40 -1.72
CA LEU A 130 -3.07 1.57 -1.58
C LEU A 130 -4.17 2.28 -0.79
N VAL A 131 -3.80 3.01 0.27
CA VAL A 131 -4.73 3.78 1.11
C VAL A 131 -5.18 5.07 0.44
N GLY A 132 -4.39 5.62 -0.50
CA GLY A 132 -4.66 6.91 -1.14
C GLY A 132 -4.15 8.12 -0.35
N ILE A 133 -3.24 7.90 0.60
CA ILE A 133 -2.55 8.99 1.31
C ILE A 133 -1.58 9.65 0.32
N PRO A 134 -1.63 10.98 0.11
CA PRO A 134 -0.84 11.63 -0.94
C PRO A 134 0.62 11.87 -0.54
N ARG A 135 0.93 11.93 0.76
CA ARG A 135 2.21 12.44 1.27
C ARG A 135 2.78 11.52 2.35
N VAL A 136 4.08 11.25 2.24
CA VAL A 136 4.90 10.67 3.32
C VAL A 136 5.88 11.72 3.81
N VAL A 137 5.89 12.01 5.10
CA VAL A 137 6.87 12.89 5.73
C VAL A 137 7.87 12.05 6.50
N CYS A 138 9.15 12.11 6.10
CA CYS A 138 10.22 11.37 6.76
C CYS A 138 11.08 12.31 7.61
N GLY A 139 11.20 12.01 8.90
CA GLY A 139 12.21 12.59 9.78
C GLY A 139 13.54 11.86 9.70
N PHE A 140 14.58 12.56 9.29
CA PHE A 140 15.94 12.04 9.22
C PHE A 140 16.69 12.33 10.51
N ARG A 141 17.10 11.25 11.18
CA ARG A 141 17.80 11.29 12.46
C ARG A 141 19.26 10.91 12.32
N ASP A 142 20.06 11.41 13.24
CA ASP A 142 21.44 10.97 13.45
C ASP A 142 21.49 9.61 14.18
N ASN A 143 22.71 9.18 14.54
CA ASN A 143 22.93 7.95 15.30
C ASN A 143 22.57 8.06 16.79
N SER A 144 22.38 9.28 17.32
CA SER A 144 21.92 9.52 18.69
C SER A 144 20.40 9.35 18.82
N GLY A 145 19.68 9.29 17.70
CA GLY A 145 18.23 9.18 17.67
C GLY A 145 17.52 10.51 17.43
N THR A 146 18.27 11.60 17.31
CA THR A 146 17.72 12.96 17.18
C THR A 146 17.41 13.28 15.73
N VAL A 147 16.18 13.71 15.44
CA VAL A 147 15.74 14.14 14.09
C VAL A 147 16.26 15.56 13.82
N HIS A 148 17.03 15.72 12.74
CA HIS A 148 17.62 17.02 12.35
C HIS A 148 16.97 17.62 11.11
N SER A 149 16.32 16.80 10.27
CA SER A 149 15.61 17.29 9.09
C SER A 149 14.33 16.52 8.80
N LEU A 150 13.38 17.21 8.19
CA LEU A 150 12.13 16.65 7.68
C LEU A 150 12.14 16.74 6.16
N ARG A 151 11.65 15.69 5.49
CA ARG A 151 11.44 15.71 4.05
C ARG A 151 10.09 15.10 3.69
N THR A 152 9.32 15.83 2.92
CA THR A 152 8.05 15.36 2.36
C THR A 152 8.29 14.73 1.00
N TYR A 153 7.64 13.59 0.78
CA TYR A 153 7.63 12.86 -0.48
C TYR A 153 6.18 12.72 -0.94
N GLU A 154 5.88 13.27 -2.12
CA GLU A 154 4.62 13.02 -2.80
C GLU A 154 4.59 11.57 -3.29
N VAL A 155 3.58 10.82 -2.86
CA VAL A 155 3.46 9.38 -3.13
C VAL A 155 3.39 9.10 -4.63
N ARG A 156 2.74 9.96 -5.40
CA ARG A 156 2.65 9.85 -6.87
C ARG A 156 4.00 10.00 -7.57
N GLU A 157 4.94 10.73 -6.98
CA GLU A 157 6.25 11.00 -7.57
C GLU A 157 7.32 9.98 -7.14
N MET A 158 7.08 9.20 -6.08
CA MET A 158 8.03 8.21 -5.57
C MET A 158 8.53 7.19 -6.61
N PRO A 159 7.68 6.62 -7.50
CA PRO A 159 8.17 5.71 -8.54
C PRO A 159 9.18 6.39 -9.48
N LYS A 160 8.91 7.65 -9.87
CA LYS A 160 9.82 8.43 -10.71
C LYS A 160 11.12 8.77 -9.98
N LEU A 161 11.05 9.06 -8.67
CA LEU A 161 12.24 9.29 -7.85
C LEU A 161 13.14 8.05 -7.78
N ALA A 162 12.55 6.86 -7.64
CA ALA A 162 13.30 5.61 -7.67
C ALA A 162 13.95 5.35 -9.04
N GLN A 163 13.24 5.64 -10.14
CA GLN A 163 13.77 5.49 -11.50
C GLN A 163 14.83 6.55 -11.84
N THR A 164 14.67 7.78 -11.37
CA THR A 164 15.66 8.84 -11.63
C THR A 164 16.99 8.52 -10.95
N GLN A 165 16.96 7.91 -9.76
CA GLN A 165 18.17 7.43 -9.10
C GLN A 165 18.88 6.34 -9.93
N LEU A 166 18.14 5.44 -10.58
CA LEU A 166 18.72 4.47 -11.51
C LEU A 166 19.47 5.16 -12.66
N LEU A 167 18.92 6.26 -13.20
CA LEU A 167 19.54 7.03 -14.28
C LEU A 167 20.80 7.77 -13.83
N SER A 168 20.84 8.28 -12.59
CA SER A 168 22.03 8.91 -12.04
C SER A 168 23.17 7.91 -11.82
N ASP A 169 22.83 6.70 -11.34
CA ASP A 169 23.78 5.66 -10.94
C ASP A 169 24.49 4.95 -12.11
N SER A 170 23.91 4.94 -13.32
CA SER A 170 24.41 4.11 -14.43
C SER A 170 25.00 4.93 -15.59
N THR A 171 26.33 4.89 -15.74
CA THR A 171 27.06 5.40 -16.91
C THR A 171 26.64 4.69 -18.22
N ALA A 172 26.15 3.44 -18.13
CA ALA A 172 25.63 2.66 -19.25
C ALA A 172 24.18 3.04 -19.62
N ALA A 173 23.32 3.35 -18.64
CA ALA A 173 21.95 3.82 -18.88
C ALA A 173 21.94 5.18 -19.60
N LYS A 174 22.86 6.09 -19.23
CA LYS A 174 23.10 7.36 -19.93
C LYS A 174 23.42 7.16 -21.43
N ARG A 175 24.17 6.10 -21.79
CA ARG A 175 24.56 5.77 -23.17
C ARG A 175 23.49 5.00 -23.94
N LEU A 176 22.78 4.08 -23.27
CA LEU A 176 21.73 3.26 -23.87
C LEU A 176 20.51 4.12 -24.20
N ILE A 177 20.11 5.04 -23.32
CA ILE A 177 18.97 5.95 -23.54
C ILE A 177 19.30 7.01 -24.61
N SER A 178 20.54 7.51 -24.69
CA SER A 178 20.99 8.39 -25.79
C SER A 178 20.90 7.75 -27.19
N ARG A 179 20.93 6.40 -27.25
CA ARG A 179 20.70 5.61 -28.49
C ARG A 179 19.23 5.19 -28.67
N VAL A 180 18.53 4.81 -27.60
CA VAL A 180 17.17 4.27 -27.64
C VAL A 180 16.09 5.36 -27.76
N CYS A 181 16.29 6.55 -27.18
CA CYS A 181 15.37 7.68 -27.35
C CYS A 181 15.33 8.24 -28.78
N ARG A 182 16.16 7.74 -29.71
CA ARG A 182 16.08 8.13 -31.13
C ARG A 182 15.27 7.15 -31.99
N TYR A 183 15.18 5.88 -31.63
CA TYR A 183 14.42 4.90 -32.41
C TYR A 183 13.99 3.72 -31.52
N THR A 184 12.67 3.50 -31.45
CA THR A 184 11.94 2.29 -31.03
C THR A 184 12.05 1.81 -29.57
N TRP A 185 11.00 2.14 -28.79
CA TRP A 185 10.69 1.56 -27.46
C TRP A 185 10.44 0.04 -27.45
N ASN A 186 10.39 -0.64 -28.62
CA ASN A 186 9.83 -1.99 -28.69
C ASN A 186 10.81 -3.18 -28.87
N ASN A 187 12.11 -3.00 -29.11
CA ASN A 187 12.94 -4.15 -29.60
C ASN A 187 14.25 -4.47 -28.86
N THR A 188 14.47 -3.99 -27.63
CA THR A 188 15.69 -4.38 -26.85
C THR A 188 15.38 -4.66 -25.39
N LEU A 189 14.53 -5.66 -25.14
CA LEU A 189 14.03 -6.03 -23.81
C LEU A 189 15.07 -6.69 -22.89
N GLY A 190 16.16 -7.26 -23.42
CA GLY A 190 17.11 -8.06 -22.61
C GLY A 190 17.97 -7.26 -21.62
N ASP A 191 18.69 -6.25 -22.09
CA ASP A 191 19.64 -5.49 -21.28
C ASP A 191 18.98 -4.36 -20.46
N ALA A 192 17.90 -3.78 -20.98
CA ALA A 192 17.06 -2.83 -20.23
C ALA A 192 16.41 -3.53 -19.02
N HIS A 193 16.04 -4.81 -19.13
CA HIS A 193 15.44 -5.55 -18.04
C HIS A 193 16.40 -5.79 -16.86
N ARG A 194 17.69 -6.09 -17.12
CA ARG A 194 18.71 -6.20 -16.05
C ARG A 194 18.97 -4.87 -15.35
N ILE A 195 19.06 -3.75 -16.09
CA ILE A 195 19.33 -2.43 -15.51
C ILE A 195 18.11 -1.91 -14.72
N THR A 196 16.89 -2.12 -15.23
CA THR A 196 15.64 -1.78 -14.51
C THR A 196 15.40 -2.66 -13.28
N SER A 197 15.96 -3.87 -13.22
CA SER A 197 15.76 -4.81 -12.11
C SER A 197 16.34 -4.37 -10.77
N ASP A 198 17.26 -3.40 -10.77
CA ASP A 198 17.85 -2.90 -9.53
C ASP A 198 16.92 -1.99 -8.75
N TYR A 199 15.87 -1.46 -9.37
CA TYR A 199 14.87 -0.62 -8.71
C TYR A 199 13.47 -1.18 -8.93
N TRP A 200 12.55 -0.77 -8.07
CA TRP A 200 11.17 -1.19 -8.14
C TRP A 200 10.40 -0.37 -9.17
N ASN A 201 9.36 -0.98 -9.74
CA ASN A 201 8.46 -0.36 -10.70
C ASN A 201 7.01 -0.54 -10.19
N SER A 202 6.24 0.54 -10.17
CA SER A 202 4.87 0.55 -9.66
C SER A 202 3.94 -0.40 -10.42
N ASP A 203 4.09 -0.49 -11.74
CA ASP A 203 3.27 -1.37 -12.58
C ASP A 203 3.59 -2.83 -12.29
N THR A 204 4.87 -3.19 -12.12
CA THR A 204 5.26 -4.54 -11.70
C THR A 204 4.62 -4.90 -10.37
N MET A 205 4.59 -3.97 -9.41
CA MET A 205 3.98 -4.19 -8.10
C MET A 205 2.46 -4.37 -8.17
N LEU A 206 1.76 -3.53 -8.95
CA LEU A 206 0.30 -3.62 -9.12
C LEU A 206 -0.11 -4.84 -9.95
N ASN A 207 0.68 -5.20 -10.96
CA ASN A 207 0.48 -6.43 -11.73
C ASN A 207 0.65 -7.68 -10.85
N PHE A 208 1.66 -7.69 -9.96
CA PHE A 208 1.80 -8.77 -8.99
C PHE A 208 0.62 -8.83 -8.02
N LEU A 209 0.16 -7.69 -7.50
CA LEU A 209 -1.02 -7.64 -6.64
C LEU A 209 -2.26 -8.19 -7.36
N ARG A 210 -2.49 -7.79 -8.62
CA ARG A 210 -3.57 -8.33 -9.44
C ARG A 210 -3.44 -9.85 -9.56
N TYR A 211 -2.28 -10.34 -9.99
CA TYR A 211 -2.02 -11.77 -10.15
C TYR A 211 -2.29 -12.55 -8.86
N PHE A 212 -1.90 -12.01 -7.70
CA PHE A 212 -2.17 -12.65 -6.42
C PHE A 212 -3.67 -12.68 -6.10
N LEU A 213 -4.41 -11.59 -6.35
CA LEU A 213 -5.86 -11.57 -6.12
C LEU A 213 -6.60 -12.52 -7.07
N ASP A 214 -6.16 -12.64 -8.32
CA ASP A 214 -6.65 -13.65 -9.28
C ASP A 214 -6.38 -15.06 -8.75
N PHE A 215 -5.16 -15.31 -8.28
CA PHE A 215 -4.78 -16.59 -7.70
C PHE A 215 -5.65 -16.94 -6.49
N VAL A 216 -5.90 -15.99 -5.59
CA VAL A 216 -6.80 -16.20 -4.45
C VAL A 216 -8.22 -16.54 -4.93
N LYS A 217 -8.77 -15.79 -5.90
CA LYS A 217 -10.10 -16.09 -6.48
C LYS A 217 -10.22 -17.49 -7.04
N ILE A 218 -9.21 -17.92 -7.79
CA ILE A 218 -9.23 -19.21 -8.49
C ILE A 218 -9.13 -20.37 -7.49
N ASN A 219 -8.39 -20.20 -6.40
CA ASN A 219 -8.11 -21.29 -5.47
C ASN A 219 -9.12 -21.44 -4.31
N VAL A 220 -9.86 -20.37 -3.97
CA VAL A 220 -10.87 -20.43 -2.89
C VAL A 220 -12.22 -20.82 -3.49
N GLU A 221 -12.52 -22.11 -3.48
CA GLU A 221 -13.70 -22.69 -4.13
C GLU A 221 -14.88 -22.89 -3.17
N ILE A 222 -14.60 -23.04 -1.86
CA ILE A 222 -15.61 -23.35 -0.85
C ILE A 222 -16.09 -22.07 -0.15
N ASP A 223 -17.36 -21.73 -0.34
CA ASP A 223 -18.04 -20.66 0.42
C ASP A 223 -18.48 -21.18 1.80
N ASP A 224 -17.54 -21.16 2.74
CA ASP A 224 -17.77 -21.53 4.12
C ASP A 224 -16.90 -20.65 5.05
N PRO A 225 -17.50 -19.88 5.98
CA PRO A 225 -16.77 -18.99 6.87
C PRO A 225 -15.80 -19.73 7.82
N GLN A 226 -15.96 -21.03 8.00
CA GLN A 226 -15.05 -21.85 8.81
C GLN A 226 -13.93 -22.46 7.98
N CYS A 227 -14.02 -22.45 6.65
CA CYS A 227 -12.97 -23.00 5.80
C CYS A 227 -11.81 -22.01 5.62
N VAL A 228 -10.58 -22.50 5.75
CA VAL A 228 -9.37 -21.69 5.62
C VAL A 228 -8.48 -22.20 4.50
N TYR A 229 -8.01 -21.27 3.67
CA TYR A 229 -6.97 -21.50 2.68
C TYR A 229 -5.73 -20.70 3.08
N ARG A 230 -4.58 -21.38 3.14
CA ARG A 230 -3.30 -20.76 3.43
C ARG A 230 -2.56 -20.46 2.13
N PHE A 231 -2.26 -19.18 1.94
CA PHE A 231 -1.39 -18.69 0.87
C PHE A 231 0.00 -18.42 1.43
N GLU A 232 1.02 -19.04 0.85
CA GLU A 232 2.39 -18.89 1.32
C GLU A 232 3.34 -18.59 0.17
N ARG A 233 4.34 -17.72 0.42
CA ARG A 233 5.37 -17.42 -0.57
C ARG A 233 6.72 -17.27 0.11
N LEU A 234 7.69 -18.08 -0.31
CA LEU A 234 9.09 -17.92 0.07
C LEU A 234 9.79 -16.91 -0.83
N ALA A 235 10.86 -16.28 -0.34
CA ALA A 235 11.64 -15.34 -1.13
C ALA A 235 12.16 -16.01 -2.41
N GLY A 236 11.84 -15.44 -3.57
CA GLY A 236 12.21 -15.98 -4.88
C GLY A 236 11.37 -17.15 -5.38
N GLY A 237 10.42 -17.66 -4.60
CA GLY A 237 9.53 -18.76 -4.99
C GLY A 237 8.16 -18.31 -5.47
N ASP A 238 7.38 -19.30 -5.90
CA ASP A 238 5.97 -19.16 -6.26
C ASP A 238 5.06 -19.06 -5.03
N ILE A 239 3.84 -18.61 -5.27
CA ILE A 239 2.78 -18.60 -4.26
C ILE A 239 2.16 -20.00 -4.22
N THR A 240 2.14 -20.61 -3.05
CA THR A 240 1.46 -21.90 -2.82
C THR A 240 0.11 -21.66 -2.14
N CYS A 241 -0.87 -22.50 -2.47
CA CYS A 241 -2.16 -22.56 -1.80
C CYS A 241 -2.30 -23.91 -1.11
N THR A 242 -2.73 -23.93 0.16
CA THR A 242 -3.04 -25.15 0.90
C THR A 242 -4.41 -25.00 1.55
N TYR A 243 -5.33 -25.92 1.24
CA TYR A 243 -6.61 -26.00 1.94
C TYR A 243 -6.40 -26.61 3.33
N LEU A 244 -6.80 -25.89 4.37
CA LEU A 244 -6.68 -26.31 5.78
C LEU A 244 -8.02 -26.79 6.36
N GLY A 245 -9.12 -26.67 5.61
CA GLY A 245 -10.44 -27.06 6.10
C GLY A 245 -10.92 -26.19 7.26
N ARG A 246 -11.69 -26.81 8.16
CA ARG A 246 -12.32 -26.16 9.33
C ARG A 246 -11.51 -26.31 10.61
N ASP A 247 -10.19 -26.32 10.51
CA ASP A 247 -9.32 -26.48 11.65
C ASP A 247 -9.42 -25.27 12.60
N PRO A 248 -9.87 -25.45 13.86
CA PRO A 248 -10.03 -24.37 14.82
C PRO A 248 -8.74 -23.59 15.11
N GLU A 249 -7.56 -24.18 14.89
CA GLU A 249 -6.26 -23.51 15.02
C GLU A 249 -6.11 -22.36 14.01
N TRP A 250 -6.72 -22.50 12.83
CA TRP A 250 -6.56 -21.58 11.71
C TRP A 250 -7.80 -20.74 11.44
N THR A 251 -8.98 -21.15 11.92
CA THR A 251 -10.19 -20.33 11.81
C THR A 251 -10.03 -19.01 12.55
N PHE A 252 -10.32 -17.90 11.86
CA PHE A 252 -10.13 -16.55 12.42
C PHE A 252 -11.42 -15.72 12.44
N LEU A 253 -12.52 -16.21 11.85
CA LEU A 253 -13.80 -15.51 11.88
C LEU A 253 -14.55 -15.87 13.16
N PRO A 254 -14.80 -14.91 14.06
CA PRO A 254 -15.52 -15.21 15.28
C PRO A 254 -17.01 -15.42 15.02
N ASP A 255 -17.62 -16.31 15.80
CA ASP A 255 -19.04 -16.67 15.71
C ASP A 255 -19.98 -15.46 15.67
N TRP A 256 -19.71 -14.45 16.49
CA TRP A 256 -20.56 -13.26 16.59
C TRP A 256 -20.62 -12.49 15.26
N TYR A 257 -19.51 -12.47 14.51
CA TYR A 257 -19.43 -11.74 13.24
C TYR A 257 -20.28 -12.45 12.19
N TYR A 258 -20.08 -13.76 12.05
CA TYR A 258 -20.86 -14.55 11.11
C TYR A 258 -22.36 -14.55 11.43
N LYS A 259 -22.73 -14.71 12.71
CA LYS A 259 -24.14 -14.64 13.16
C LYS A 259 -24.79 -13.30 12.83
N LYS A 260 -24.02 -12.20 12.86
CA LYS A 260 -24.50 -10.85 12.52
C LYS A 260 -24.61 -10.62 11.01
N VAL A 261 -23.69 -11.17 10.20
CA VAL A 261 -23.64 -10.93 8.75
C VAL A 261 -24.56 -11.89 7.98
N LYS A 262 -24.74 -13.13 8.44
CA LYS A 262 -25.55 -14.17 7.77
C LYS A 262 -26.96 -13.70 7.35
N PRO A 263 -27.74 -12.98 8.19
CA PRO A 263 -29.07 -12.51 7.78
C PRO A 263 -29.04 -11.53 6.61
N HIS A 264 -28.00 -10.71 6.50
CA HIS A 264 -27.85 -9.72 5.43
C HIS A 264 -27.42 -10.36 4.10
N LEU A 265 -26.60 -11.41 4.14
CA LEU A 265 -26.21 -12.18 2.95
C LEU A 265 -27.40 -12.89 2.30
N ALA A 266 -28.34 -13.39 3.11
CA ALA A 266 -29.56 -14.03 2.60
C ALA A 266 -30.56 -13.02 2.02
N ALA A 267 -30.59 -11.78 2.53
CA ALA A 267 -31.47 -10.72 2.04
C ALA A 267 -30.95 -10.07 0.74
N ASP A 268 -29.63 -9.96 0.56
CA ASP A 268 -29.03 -9.29 -0.61
C ASP A 268 -29.32 -10.04 -1.93
N LEU A 269 -29.55 -11.36 -1.89
CA LEU A 269 -30.00 -12.17 -3.04
C LEU A 269 -31.31 -11.66 -3.67
N THR A 270 -32.11 -10.85 -2.96
CA THR A 270 -33.35 -10.26 -3.49
C THR A 270 -33.19 -8.84 -4.05
N LEU A 271 -32.05 -8.17 -3.83
CA LEU A 271 -31.87 -6.73 -4.10
C LEU A 271 -30.81 -6.37 -5.16
N VAL A 272 -29.99 -7.32 -5.64
CA VAL A 272 -28.85 -7.03 -6.56
C VAL A 272 -29.25 -6.52 -7.97
N THR A 273 -30.54 -6.38 -8.30
CA THR A 273 -30.95 -5.94 -9.65
C THR A 273 -30.85 -4.43 -9.91
N GLN A 274 -30.42 -3.59 -8.95
CA GLN A 274 -30.57 -2.13 -9.08
C GLN A 274 -29.37 -1.22 -8.72
N ILE A 275 -28.15 -1.72 -8.55
CA ILE A 275 -27.01 -0.85 -8.17
C ILE A 275 -26.13 -0.50 -9.39
N PRO A 276 -25.99 0.78 -9.79
CA PRO A 276 -25.10 1.17 -10.87
C PRO A 276 -23.61 1.04 -10.49
N PRO A 277 -22.72 0.80 -11.46
CA PRO A 277 -21.30 0.56 -11.18
C PRO A 277 -20.58 1.81 -10.64
N ALA A 278 -19.71 1.59 -9.66
CA ALA A 278 -18.83 2.62 -9.09
C ALA A 278 -17.86 3.20 -10.14
N PRO A 279 -17.52 4.50 -10.07
CA PRO A 279 -16.63 5.14 -11.04
C PRO A 279 -15.24 4.52 -11.04
N CYS A 280 -14.74 4.24 -12.24
CA CYS A 280 -13.40 3.73 -12.49
C CYS A 280 -12.37 4.89 -12.42
N PHE A 281 -11.14 4.61 -11.97
CA PHE A 281 -10.03 5.54 -12.19
C PHE A 281 -9.86 5.74 -13.70
N ARG A 282 -10.12 6.96 -14.19
CA ARG A 282 -9.64 7.41 -15.49
C ARG A 282 -8.35 8.18 -15.25
N ASP A 283 -7.32 7.85 -16.01
CA ASP A 283 -6.19 8.74 -16.21
C ASP A 283 -6.73 10.01 -16.90
N GLU A 284 -6.83 11.09 -16.15
CA GLU A 284 -7.06 12.44 -16.67
C GLU A 284 -5.79 12.91 -17.37
N ASP A 285 -5.50 12.34 -18.54
CA ASP A 285 -4.59 12.90 -19.53
C ASP A 285 -4.90 12.25 -20.89
N SER A 286 -5.92 12.77 -21.57
CA SER A 286 -6.10 12.60 -23.01
C SER A 286 -6.45 13.96 -23.61
N PRO A 287 -5.73 14.41 -24.66
CA PRO A 287 -5.90 15.75 -25.20
C PRO A 287 -7.27 15.91 -25.86
N VAL A 288 -8.00 16.94 -25.42
CA VAL A 288 -9.26 17.40 -26.02
C VAL A 288 -9.01 17.71 -27.49
N THR A 289 -9.59 16.92 -28.38
CA THR A 289 -9.62 17.21 -29.82
C THR A 289 -10.78 18.16 -30.06
N SER A 290 -10.48 19.45 -30.29
CA SER A 290 -11.45 20.43 -30.74
C SER A 290 -11.89 20.10 -32.18
N GLN A 291 -13.19 19.86 -32.38
CA GLN A 291 -13.77 19.90 -33.72
C GLN A 291 -14.05 21.36 -34.13
N PRO A 292 -13.81 21.73 -35.40
CA PRO A 292 -14.12 23.06 -35.90
C PRO A 292 -15.64 23.20 -36.18
N PRO A 293 -16.19 24.42 -36.11
CA PRO A 293 -17.62 24.65 -36.21
C PRO A 293 -18.12 24.52 -37.67
N GLN A 294 -19.34 23.98 -37.82
CA GLN A 294 -20.19 24.16 -38.99
C GLN A 294 -21.10 25.37 -38.81
#